data_AF-A0A0L0FA49-F1
#
_entry.id   AF-A0A0L0FA49-F1
#
_cell.length_a   1.000
_cell.length_b   1.000
_cell.length_c   1.000
_cell.angle_alpha   90.00
_cell.angle_beta   90.00
_cell.angle_gamma   90.00
#
_symmetry.space_group_name_H-M   'P 1'
#
loop_
_entity.id
_entity.type
_entity.pdbx_description
1 polymer ?
#
loop_
_entity_poly.entity_id
_entity_poly.type
_entity_poly.pdbx_seq_one_letter_code
_entity_poly.pdbx_strand_id
1 'polypeptide(L)'
;MDIKYVMHDTLSYLVQPALLSCANYKLARSTNQDTVTIYRHNTVEVPEMVVKAFKHSTFSKIEEFIRFRARLDSLLKRQVATDDVWVAFMSAGSSALALEALREAPTLVSDKATIEALADNRDFTVLQSPTNNPDTTISTLTEAHETNTRVHLRLHARVSALQLKLAHALLVDTDASTSTSTSTGTGTDTQGRDQAQTIKEELKTCLEEIRNLPSPHSAVGPVVGPSVSPVLSCEAALKCLVAFAHPSLHLSTIRVSAATDTELPEAFAQASDLYREAYLQSGLNTADTIVPTEAFFTKLHHFTALTLVVCLYLEKLLTPFNNRKVKKGLLPP
;
A
#
# COMPACT_ATOMS: atom_id res chain seq x y z
N MET A 1 16.96 -12.09 -19.13
CA MET A 1 15.75 -12.91 -19.35
C MET A 1 14.67 -11.95 -19.85
N ASP A 2 13.96 -12.28 -20.92
CA ASP A 2 12.94 -11.41 -21.50
C ASP A 2 11.56 -11.85 -20.95
N ILE A 3 11.06 -11.14 -19.94
CA ILE A 3 9.77 -11.44 -19.28
C ILE A 3 8.65 -10.89 -20.15
N LYS A 4 7.66 -11.72 -20.51
CA LYS A 4 6.56 -11.37 -21.42
C LYS A 4 5.25 -11.98 -20.96
N TYR A 5 4.16 -11.24 -21.20
CA TYR A 5 2.78 -11.71 -21.01
C TYR A 5 2.59 -12.35 -19.63
N VAL A 6 2.04 -13.57 -19.58
CA VAL A 6 1.73 -14.30 -18.33
C VAL A 6 2.94 -14.47 -17.39
N MET A 7 4.18 -14.39 -17.90
CA MET A 7 5.37 -14.44 -17.05
C MET A 7 5.44 -13.28 -16.04
N HIS A 8 4.76 -12.16 -16.30
CA HIS A 8 4.64 -11.09 -15.31
C HIS A 8 3.79 -11.48 -14.10
N ASP A 9 2.79 -12.35 -14.25
CA ASP A 9 1.97 -12.83 -13.11
C ASP A 9 2.72 -13.87 -12.27
N THR A 10 3.69 -14.57 -12.86
CA THR A 10 4.41 -15.66 -12.18
C THR A 10 5.80 -15.25 -11.68
N LEU A 11 6.50 -14.32 -12.35
CA LEU A 11 7.91 -13.98 -12.08
C LEU A 11 8.17 -12.54 -11.64
N SER A 12 7.25 -11.59 -11.84
CA SER A 12 7.49 -10.18 -11.47
C SER A 12 7.84 -10.00 -9.99
N TYR A 13 7.40 -10.93 -9.13
CA TYR A 13 7.73 -10.94 -7.70
C TYR A 13 9.23 -11.04 -7.40
N LEU A 14 10.05 -11.54 -8.35
CA LEU A 14 11.49 -11.65 -8.17
C LEU A 14 12.21 -10.29 -8.31
N VAL A 15 11.65 -9.39 -9.12
CA VAL A 15 12.33 -8.15 -9.51
C VAL A 15 11.69 -6.95 -8.83
N GLN A 16 10.36 -6.89 -8.79
CA GLN A 16 9.63 -5.72 -8.31
C GLN A 16 9.96 -5.34 -6.85
N PRO A 17 10.01 -6.27 -5.88
CA PRO A 17 10.40 -5.92 -4.51
C PRO A 17 11.80 -5.31 -4.45
N ALA A 18 12.78 -5.87 -5.17
CA ALA A 18 14.15 -5.39 -5.21
C ALA A 18 14.28 -4.01 -5.88
N LEU A 19 13.49 -3.72 -6.91
CA LEU A 19 13.47 -2.38 -7.52
C LEU A 19 12.92 -1.31 -6.58
N LEU A 20 11.84 -1.65 -5.86
CA LEU A 20 11.25 -0.78 -4.84
C LEU A 20 12.21 -0.61 -3.64
N SER A 21 12.90 -1.68 -3.26
CA SER A 21 14.01 -1.64 -2.30
C SER A 21 15.11 -0.70 -2.75
N CYS A 22 15.56 -0.75 -3.99
CA CYS A 22 16.66 0.11 -4.42
C CYS A 22 16.22 1.55 -4.76
N ALA A 23 14.98 1.95 -4.41
CA ALA A 23 14.38 3.23 -4.77
C ALA A 23 14.45 3.55 -6.28
N ASN A 24 14.52 2.53 -7.13
CA ASN A 24 14.58 2.69 -8.59
C ASN A 24 13.16 2.81 -9.16
N TYR A 25 12.48 3.91 -8.81
CA TYR A 25 11.06 4.12 -9.12
C TYR A 25 10.77 4.16 -10.61
N LYS A 26 11.71 4.65 -11.44
CA LYS A 26 11.53 4.70 -12.89
C LYS A 26 11.42 3.29 -13.48
N LEU A 27 12.33 2.40 -13.10
CA LEU A 27 12.31 1.02 -13.59
C LEU A 27 11.17 0.23 -12.96
N ALA A 28 10.92 0.41 -11.66
CA ALA A 28 9.77 -0.20 -10.97
C ALA A 28 8.45 0.17 -11.65
N ARG A 29 8.26 1.44 -12.02
CA ARG A 29 7.06 1.90 -12.73
C ARG A 29 6.90 1.24 -14.10
N SER A 30 7.99 1.16 -14.88
CA SER A 30 7.96 0.47 -16.17
C SER A 30 7.54 -1.00 -16.00
N THR A 31 8.17 -1.70 -15.06
CA THR A 31 7.85 -3.12 -14.77
C THR A 31 6.41 -3.31 -14.28
N ASN A 32 5.91 -2.38 -13.46
CA ASN A 32 4.53 -2.41 -12.99
C ASN A 32 3.55 -2.18 -14.15
N GLN A 33 3.82 -1.25 -15.05
CA GLN A 33 2.98 -0.99 -16.22
C GLN A 33 2.91 -2.19 -17.17
N ASP A 34 4.04 -2.85 -17.42
CA ASP A 34 4.08 -4.10 -18.20
C ASP A 34 3.23 -5.19 -17.52
N THR A 35 3.34 -5.30 -16.19
CA THR A 35 2.56 -6.24 -15.39
C THR A 35 1.07 -5.88 -15.33
N VAL A 36 0.70 -4.61 -15.28
CA VAL A 36 -0.71 -4.18 -15.30
C VAL A 36 -1.35 -4.44 -16.67
N THR A 37 -0.57 -4.31 -17.74
CA THR A 37 -1.03 -4.52 -19.12
C THR A 37 -1.60 -5.92 -19.32
N ILE A 38 -1.01 -6.95 -18.70
CA ILE A 38 -1.51 -8.33 -18.82
C ILE A 38 -2.89 -8.51 -18.17
N TYR A 39 -3.14 -7.83 -17.05
CA TYR A 39 -4.43 -7.89 -16.38
C TYR A 39 -5.49 -7.09 -17.14
N ARG A 40 -5.09 -6.02 -17.83
CA ARG A 40 -5.97 -5.30 -18.76
C ARG A 40 -6.31 -6.13 -19.99
N HIS A 41 -5.34 -6.86 -20.55
CA HIS A 41 -5.61 -7.79 -21.65
C HIS A 41 -6.54 -8.91 -21.20
N ASN A 42 -6.39 -9.43 -19.97
CA ASN A 42 -7.30 -10.43 -19.41
C ASN A 42 -8.78 -9.96 -19.37
N THR A 43 -9.04 -8.69 -19.07
CA THR A 43 -10.43 -8.18 -19.02
C THR A 43 -11.07 -8.00 -20.39
N VAL A 44 -10.26 -7.85 -21.45
CA VAL A 44 -10.74 -7.62 -22.82
C VAL A 44 -10.69 -8.90 -23.66
N GLU A 45 -9.54 -9.58 -23.70
CA GLU A 45 -9.27 -10.71 -24.59
C GLU A 45 -9.99 -11.99 -24.15
N VAL A 46 -10.11 -12.27 -22.84
CA VAL A 46 -10.75 -13.52 -22.40
C VAL A 46 -12.24 -13.57 -22.76
N PRO A 47 -13.05 -12.51 -22.55
CA PRO A 47 -14.42 -12.47 -23.05
C PRO A 47 -14.51 -12.71 -24.56
N GLU A 48 -13.60 -12.14 -25.36
CA GLU A 48 -13.57 -12.38 -26.81
C GLU A 48 -13.24 -13.84 -27.14
N MET A 49 -12.31 -14.47 -26.41
CA MET A 49 -11.99 -15.89 -26.57
C MET A 49 -13.19 -16.78 -26.22
N VAL A 50 -13.96 -16.44 -25.19
CA VAL A 50 -15.21 -17.15 -24.86
C VAL A 50 -16.22 -17.03 -26.00
N VAL A 51 -16.43 -15.83 -26.56
CA VAL A 51 -17.31 -15.63 -27.73
C VAL A 51 -16.83 -16.43 -28.94
N LYS A 52 -15.52 -16.45 -29.21
CA LYS A 52 -14.93 -17.27 -30.29
C LYS A 52 -15.15 -18.76 -30.06
N ALA A 53 -15.03 -19.25 -28.83
CA ALA A 53 -15.30 -20.65 -28.49
C ALA A 53 -16.76 -21.04 -28.77
N PHE A 54 -17.72 -20.15 -28.49
CA PHE A 54 -19.12 -20.35 -28.90
C PHE A 54 -19.26 -20.43 -30.43
N LYS A 55 -18.64 -19.50 -31.17
CA LYS A 55 -18.69 -19.48 -32.65
C LYS A 55 -18.10 -20.73 -33.30
N HIS A 56 -17.03 -21.29 -32.73
CA HIS A 56 -16.35 -22.48 -33.25
C HIS A 56 -16.84 -23.79 -32.62
N SER A 57 -17.89 -23.76 -31.80
CA SER A 57 -18.44 -24.93 -31.09
C SER A 57 -17.44 -25.68 -30.20
N THR A 58 -16.43 -24.98 -29.67
CA THR A 58 -15.41 -25.53 -28.77
C THR A 58 -15.81 -25.33 -27.31
N PHE A 59 -16.97 -25.86 -26.92
CA PHE A 59 -17.57 -25.59 -25.61
C PHE A 59 -16.73 -26.08 -24.43
N SER A 60 -15.96 -27.16 -24.63
CA SER A 60 -15.06 -27.72 -23.61
C SER A 60 -14.01 -26.72 -23.11
N LYS A 61 -13.64 -25.72 -23.93
CA LYS A 61 -12.63 -24.71 -23.58
C LYS A 61 -13.19 -23.48 -22.87
N ILE A 62 -14.50 -23.29 -22.87
CA ILE A 62 -15.12 -22.13 -22.21
C ILE A 62 -14.87 -22.16 -20.70
N GLU A 63 -15.00 -23.33 -20.08
CA GLU A 63 -14.73 -23.46 -18.65
C GLU A 63 -13.26 -23.17 -18.30
N GLU A 64 -12.33 -23.62 -19.14
CA GLU A 64 -10.89 -23.32 -18.98
C GLU A 64 -10.63 -21.80 -19.06
N PHE A 65 -11.27 -21.08 -20.00
CA PHE A 65 -11.15 -19.63 -20.11
C PHE A 65 -11.72 -18.90 -18.90
N ILE A 66 -12.86 -19.33 -18.36
CA ILE A 66 -13.45 -18.74 -17.16
C ILE A 66 -12.54 -18.96 -15.95
N ARG A 67 -12.03 -20.19 -15.76
CA ARG A 67 -11.10 -20.50 -14.68
C ARG A 67 -9.80 -19.71 -14.81
N PHE A 68 -9.26 -19.57 -16.02
CA PHE A 68 -8.07 -18.78 -16.28
C PHE A 68 -8.27 -17.30 -15.93
N ARG A 69 -9.40 -16.71 -16.36
CA ARG A 69 -9.75 -15.33 -16.02
C ARG A 69 -9.82 -15.10 -14.52
N ALA A 70 -10.47 -16.02 -13.79
CA ALA A 70 -10.58 -15.96 -12.35
C ALA A 70 -9.21 -16.10 -11.67
N ARG A 71 -8.35 -16.99 -12.19
CA ARG A 71 -6.99 -17.20 -11.67
C ARG A 71 -6.09 -15.98 -11.87
N LEU A 72 -6.23 -15.27 -12.98
CA LEU A 72 -5.51 -14.01 -13.23
C LEU A 72 -6.02 -12.83 -12.38
N ASP A 73 -7.11 -12.99 -11.63
CA ASP A 73 -7.43 -12.08 -10.53
C ASP A 73 -6.60 -12.50 -9.29
N SER A 74 -5.31 -12.21 -9.37
CA SER A 74 -4.29 -12.69 -8.44
C SER A 74 -3.97 -11.70 -7.32
N LEU A 75 -3.30 -12.19 -6.28
CA LEU A 75 -2.70 -11.36 -5.23
C LEU A 75 -1.65 -10.42 -5.80
N LEU A 76 -0.85 -10.89 -6.76
CA LEU A 76 0.21 -10.10 -7.38
C LEU A 76 -0.38 -8.92 -8.16
N LYS A 77 -1.48 -9.12 -8.89
CA LYS A 77 -2.23 -8.03 -9.54
C LYS A 77 -2.56 -6.91 -8.57
N ARG A 78 -3.07 -7.24 -7.38
CA ARG A 78 -3.44 -6.23 -6.38
C ARG A 78 -2.23 -5.52 -5.82
N GLN A 79 -1.17 -6.25 -5.53
CA GLN A 79 0.06 -5.66 -5.06
C GLN A 79 0.63 -4.67 -6.10
N VAL A 80 0.78 -5.11 -7.36
CA VAL A 80 1.29 -4.26 -8.45
C VAL A 80 0.43 -3.01 -8.63
N ALA A 81 -0.89 -3.15 -8.61
CA ALA A 81 -1.80 -2.01 -8.74
C ALA A 81 -1.63 -1.00 -7.59
N THR A 82 -1.36 -1.47 -6.38
CA THR A 82 -1.13 -0.59 -5.22
C THR A 82 0.25 0.06 -5.29
N ASP A 83 1.27 -0.73 -5.62
CA ASP A 83 2.65 -0.27 -5.75
C ASP A 83 2.78 0.76 -6.87
N ASP A 84 2.07 0.60 -8.00
CA ASP A 84 2.11 1.56 -9.12
C ASP A 84 1.64 2.96 -8.70
N VAL A 85 0.62 3.05 -7.84
CA VAL A 85 0.15 4.32 -7.29
C VAL A 85 1.22 4.96 -6.41
N TRP A 86 1.82 4.20 -5.50
CA TRP A 86 2.85 4.73 -4.59
C TRP A 86 4.13 5.10 -5.33
N VAL A 87 4.52 4.32 -6.33
CA VAL A 87 5.64 4.64 -7.21
C VAL A 87 5.33 5.90 -8.02
N ALA A 88 4.10 6.06 -8.52
CA ALA A 88 3.70 7.27 -9.23
C ALA A 88 3.74 8.50 -8.32
N PHE A 89 3.27 8.38 -7.08
CA PHE A 89 3.36 9.42 -6.05
C PHE A 89 4.82 9.80 -5.75
N MET A 90 5.69 8.82 -5.51
CA MET A 90 7.09 9.07 -5.13
C MET A 90 7.98 9.51 -6.30
N SER A 91 7.61 9.17 -7.53
CA SER A 91 8.31 9.60 -8.75
C SER A 91 7.80 10.94 -9.30
N ALA A 92 6.76 11.52 -8.68
CA ALA A 92 6.22 12.79 -9.11
C ALA A 92 7.22 13.93 -8.88
N GLY A 93 7.50 14.71 -9.91
CA GLY A 93 8.42 15.85 -9.84
C GLY A 93 7.84 17.09 -9.10
N SER A 94 6.57 17.04 -8.68
CA SER A 94 5.93 18.10 -7.91
C SER A 94 4.81 17.55 -7.03
N SER A 95 4.47 18.27 -5.96
CA SER A 95 3.37 17.92 -5.06
C SER A 95 2.02 17.85 -5.78
N ALA A 96 1.77 18.71 -6.76
CA ALA A 96 0.54 18.71 -7.55
C ALA A 96 0.34 17.38 -8.31
N LEU A 97 1.39 16.93 -9.02
CA LEU A 97 1.37 15.65 -9.76
C LEU A 97 1.28 14.44 -8.82
N ALA A 98 1.91 14.52 -7.65
CA ALA A 98 1.82 13.47 -6.64
C ALA A 98 0.37 13.28 -6.14
N LEU A 99 -0.30 14.40 -5.87
CA LEU A 99 -1.70 14.39 -5.43
C LEU A 99 -2.67 13.93 -6.54
N GLU A 100 -2.38 14.27 -7.79
CA GLU A 100 -3.14 13.77 -8.94
C GLU A 100 -3.02 12.25 -9.07
N ALA A 101 -1.83 11.69 -8.94
CA ALA A 101 -1.61 10.25 -8.94
C ALA A 101 -2.41 9.52 -7.84
N LEU A 102 -2.54 10.14 -6.66
CA LEU A 102 -3.39 9.61 -5.59
C LEU A 102 -4.88 9.78 -5.90
N ARG A 103 -5.31 10.86 -6.55
CA ARG A 103 -6.73 11.06 -6.91
C ARG A 103 -7.20 10.09 -7.98
N GLU A 104 -6.34 9.76 -8.94
CA GLU A 104 -6.62 8.79 -10.00
C GLU A 104 -6.51 7.34 -9.54
N ALA A 105 -6.03 7.11 -8.31
CA ALA A 105 -5.82 5.78 -7.81
C ALA A 105 -7.15 5.00 -7.70
N PRO A 106 -7.17 3.74 -8.13
CA PRO A 106 -8.38 2.92 -8.10
C PRO A 106 -8.80 2.62 -6.67
N THR A 107 -10.11 2.52 -6.43
CA THR A 107 -10.61 2.04 -5.13
C THR A 107 -10.27 0.56 -4.96
N LEU A 108 -9.28 0.28 -4.11
CA LEU A 108 -8.85 -1.07 -3.81
C LEU A 108 -9.73 -1.71 -2.73
N VAL A 109 -10.12 -2.97 -2.93
CA VAL A 109 -10.85 -3.75 -1.93
C VAL A 109 -9.88 -4.22 -0.84
N SER A 110 -10.14 -3.84 0.41
CA SER A 110 -9.34 -4.21 1.60
C SER A 110 -9.96 -5.37 2.40
N ASP A 111 -11.12 -5.87 1.98
CA ASP A 111 -11.88 -6.87 2.70
C ASP A 111 -11.11 -8.19 2.81
N LYS A 112 -10.97 -8.70 4.04
CA LYS A 112 -10.20 -9.90 4.35
C LYS A 112 -10.65 -11.11 3.52
N ALA A 113 -11.96 -11.36 3.46
CA ALA A 113 -12.52 -12.49 2.73
C ALA A 113 -12.19 -12.43 1.22
N THR A 114 -12.25 -11.23 0.63
CA THR A 114 -11.91 -11.06 -0.79
C THR A 114 -10.43 -11.29 -1.04
N ILE A 115 -9.55 -10.79 -0.16
CA ILE A 115 -8.11 -10.96 -0.31
C ILE A 115 -7.70 -12.42 -0.10
N GLU A 116 -8.33 -13.12 0.83
CA GLU A 116 -8.09 -14.55 1.07
C GLU A 116 -8.50 -15.43 -0.12
N ALA A 117 -9.54 -15.03 -0.86
CA ALA A 117 -10.03 -15.73 -2.06
C ALA A 117 -9.13 -15.57 -3.30
N LEU A 118 -8.19 -14.61 -3.30
CA LEU A 118 -7.32 -14.37 -4.45
C LEU A 118 -6.28 -15.47 -4.63
N ALA A 119 -5.98 -15.76 -5.89
CA ALA A 119 -4.96 -16.74 -6.27
C ALA A 119 -3.54 -16.19 -6.06
N ASP A 120 -2.62 -17.06 -5.65
CA ASP A 120 -1.17 -16.81 -5.67
C ASP A 120 -0.57 -17.61 -6.82
N ASN A 121 -0.17 -16.92 -7.89
CA ASN A 121 0.34 -17.55 -9.12
C ASN A 121 1.87 -17.48 -9.24
N ARG A 122 2.56 -17.02 -8.20
CA ARG A 122 4.02 -16.92 -8.21
C ARG A 122 4.65 -18.30 -8.42
N ASP A 123 5.63 -18.37 -9.30
CA ASP A 123 6.33 -19.61 -9.61
C ASP A 123 7.64 -19.69 -8.83
N PHE A 124 7.62 -20.47 -7.75
CA PHE A 124 8.78 -20.69 -6.88
C PHE A 124 9.73 -21.78 -7.39
N THR A 125 9.40 -22.45 -8.49
CA THR A 125 10.19 -23.57 -9.04
C THR A 125 11.21 -23.13 -10.09
N VAL A 126 11.13 -21.87 -10.53
CA VAL A 126 11.99 -21.32 -11.61
C VAL A 126 13.46 -21.29 -11.21
N LEU A 127 13.75 -20.99 -9.94
CA LEU A 127 15.10 -21.03 -9.42
C LEU A 127 15.37 -22.43 -8.88
N GLN A 128 16.43 -23.07 -9.36
CA GLN A 128 16.84 -24.38 -8.86
C GLN A 128 17.56 -24.23 -7.53
N SER A 129 17.12 -24.97 -6.50
CA SER A 129 17.83 -24.98 -5.22
C SER A 129 19.20 -25.63 -5.39
N PRO A 130 20.29 -25.02 -4.88
CA PRO A 130 21.62 -25.60 -4.91
C PRO A 130 21.81 -26.78 -3.94
N THR A 131 20.79 -27.13 -3.13
CA THR A 131 20.89 -28.19 -2.12
C THR A 131 20.81 -29.58 -2.76
N ASN A 132 21.95 -30.26 -2.87
CA ASN A 132 22.11 -31.66 -3.29
C ASN A 132 21.61 -32.68 -2.23
N ASN A 133 20.53 -32.39 -1.48
CA ASN A 133 20.02 -33.29 -0.47
C ASN A 133 18.83 -34.11 -1.01
N PRO A 134 18.99 -35.42 -1.27
CA PRO A 134 17.91 -36.26 -1.81
C PRO A 134 16.79 -36.56 -0.79
N ASP A 135 17.03 -36.37 0.51
CA ASP A 135 16.10 -36.80 1.58
C ASP A 135 15.15 -35.69 2.07
N THR A 136 15.38 -34.43 1.70
CA THR A 136 14.43 -33.35 1.92
C THR A 136 13.74 -33.07 0.61
N THR A 137 12.56 -33.65 0.40
CA THR A 137 11.75 -33.33 -0.77
C THR A 137 11.52 -31.83 -0.74
N ILE A 138 12.11 -31.13 -1.71
CA ILE A 138 12.06 -29.67 -1.87
C ILE A 138 10.62 -29.16 -1.67
N SER A 139 9.62 -29.95 -2.09
CA SER A 139 8.21 -29.65 -1.87
C SER A 139 7.87 -29.37 -0.41
N THR A 140 8.38 -30.11 0.57
CA THR A 140 7.99 -29.97 1.98
C THR A 140 8.51 -28.70 2.66
N LEU A 141 9.76 -28.31 2.38
CA LEU A 141 10.33 -27.04 2.86
C LEU A 141 9.73 -25.85 2.13
N THR A 142 9.50 -25.99 0.82
CA THR A 142 8.87 -24.95 0.01
C THR A 142 7.40 -24.79 0.38
N GLU A 143 6.63 -25.85 0.67
CA GLU A 143 5.21 -25.79 1.04
C GLU A 143 4.97 -25.03 2.36
N ALA A 144 5.76 -25.32 3.40
CA ALA A 144 5.66 -24.60 4.68
C ALA A 144 6.03 -23.12 4.53
N HIS A 145 7.10 -22.85 3.78
CA HIS A 145 7.58 -21.49 3.50
C HIS A 145 6.65 -20.71 2.56
N GLU A 146 6.04 -21.38 1.58
CA GLU A 146 5.01 -20.85 0.68
C GLU A 146 3.75 -20.50 1.45
N THR A 147 3.32 -21.36 2.37
CA THR A 147 2.13 -21.12 3.18
C THR A 147 2.33 -19.88 4.05
N ASN A 148 3.50 -19.78 4.70
CA ASN A 148 3.84 -18.61 5.49
C ASN A 148 3.94 -17.34 4.61
N THR A 149 4.68 -17.42 3.49
CA THR A 149 4.83 -16.29 2.57
C THR A 149 3.50 -15.85 1.97
N ARG A 150 2.56 -16.76 1.72
CA ARG A 150 1.22 -16.43 1.23
C ARG A 150 0.41 -15.65 2.25
N VAL A 151 0.44 -16.06 3.52
CA VAL A 151 -0.19 -15.31 4.61
C VAL A 151 0.43 -13.92 4.70
N HIS A 152 1.75 -13.84 4.62
CA HIS A 152 2.45 -12.56 4.59
C HIS A 152 2.04 -11.68 3.39
N LEU A 153 1.94 -12.24 2.20
CA LEU A 153 1.56 -11.50 1.01
C LEU A 153 0.13 -10.94 1.10
N ARG A 154 -0.82 -11.73 1.60
CA ARG A 154 -2.20 -11.30 1.79
C ARG A 154 -2.31 -10.13 2.76
N LEU A 155 -1.59 -10.23 3.87
CA LEU A 155 -1.58 -9.19 4.88
C LEU A 155 -0.91 -7.92 4.38
N HIS A 156 0.17 -8.05 3.60
CA HIS A 156 0.77 -6.93 2.88
C HIS A 156 -0.23 -6.24 1.95
N ALA A 157 -0.90 -6.99 1.06
CA ALA A 157 -1.88 -6.42 0.14
C ALA A 157 -3.02 -5.69 0.88
N ARG A 158 -3.46 -6.24 2.02
CA ARG A 158 -4.48 -5.63 2.88
C ARG A 158 -4.00 -4.31 3.47
N VAL A 159 -2.81 -4.29 4.07
CA VAL A 159 -2.20 -3.09 4.66
C VAL A 159 -2.03 -2.00 3.60
N SER A 160 -1.48 -2.34 2.44
CA SER A 160 -1.24 -1.36 1.37
C SER A 160 -2.55 -0.79 0.81
N ALA A 161 -3.60 -1.60 0.67
CA ALA A 161 -4.93 -1.12 0.30
C ALA A 161 -5.53 -0.18 1.36
N LEU A 162 -5.38 -0.50 2.64
CA LEU A 162 -5.84 0.36 3.74
C LEU A 162 -5.08 1.68 3.82
N GLN A 163 -3.77 1.67 3.57
CA GLN A 163 -2.97 2.89 3.47
C GLN A 163 -3.45 3.80 2.35
N LEU A 164 -3.75 3.23 1.18
CA LEU A 164 -4.25 4.01 0.05
C LEU A 164 -5.64 4.59 0.37
N LYS A 165 -6.54 3.80 0.97
CA LYS A 165 -7.85 4.29 1.44
C LYS A 165 -7.71 5.44 2.45
N LEU A 166 -6.77 5.32 3.39
CA LEU A 166 -6.49 6.38 4.36
C LEU A 166 -5.97 7.64 3.65
N ALA A 167 -5.05 7.51 2.71
CA ALA A 167 -4.54 8.63 1.92
C ALA A 167 -5.68 9.34 1.16
N HIS A 168 -6.57 8.60 0.52
CA HIS A 168 -7.76 9.18 -0.12
C HIS A 168 -8.67 9.92 0.86
N ALA A 169 -8.96 9.33 2.02
CA ALA A 169 -9.81 9.95 3.03
C ALA A 169 -9.24 11.30 3.49
N LEU A 170 -7.92 11.37 3.71
CA LEU A 170 -7.22 12.61 4.06
C LEU A 170 -7.30 13.66 2.94
N LEU A 171 -7.22 13.24 1.66
CA LEU A 171 -7.32 14.17 0.54
C LEU A 171 -8.72 14.76 0.38
N VAL A 172 -9.77 13.95 0.54
CA VAL A 172 -11.17 14.40 0.44
C VAL A 172 -11.48 15.49 1.48
N ASP A 173 -10.96 15.36 2.70
CA ASP A 173 -11.09 16.38 3.76
C ASP A 173 -10.47 17.73 3.36
N THR A 174 -9.38 17.74 2.60
CA THR A 174 -8.74 18.99 2.14
C THR A 174 -9.56 19.72 1.06
N ASP A 175 -10.24 18.98 0.20
CA ASP A 175 -11.03 19.57 -0.88
C ASP A 175 -12.37 20.12 -0.34
N ALA A 176 -12.93 19.48 0.71
CA ALA A 176 -14.09 20.00 1.45
C ALA A 176 -13.79 21.30 2.21
N SER A 177 -12.60 21.42 2.80
CA SER A 177 -12.17 22.64 3.52
C SER A 177 -11.80 23.81 2.61
N THR A 178 -11.47 23.55 1.34
CA THR A 178 -11.15 24.59 0.33
C THR A 178 -12.39 25.13 -0.37
N SER A 179 -13.48 24.35 -0.47
CA SER A 179 -14.71 24.68 -1.20
C SER A 179 -15.76 25.44 -0.38
N THR A 180 -15.49 25.79 0.88
CA THR A 180 -16.43 26.55 1.71
C THR A 180 -16.41 28.06 1.42
N SER A 181 -16.76 28.43 0.19
CA SER A 181 -17.46 29.68 -0.11
C SER A 181 -18.84 29.29 -0.66
N THR A 182 -19.88 29.54 0.13
CA THR A 182 -21.31 29.40 -0.22
C THR A 182 -21.87 27.99 -0.48
N SER A 183 -22.16 27.23 0.58
CA SER A 183 -23.46 26.52 0.73
C SER A 183 -23.55 25.78 2.08
N THR A 184 -24.64 26.03 2.79
CA THR A 184 -25.12 25.26 3.96
C THR A 184 -25.48 23.82 3.56
N GLY A 185 -24.71 22.84 4.01
CA GLY A 185 -25.03 21.42 3.89
C GLY A 185 -24.26 20.59 4.92
N THR A 186 -24.96 20.08 5.95
CA THR A 186 -24.39 19.40 7.13
C THR A 186 -24.29 17.86 6.99
N GLY A 187 -24.17 17.33 5.77
CA GLY A 187 -24.41 15.90 5.51
C GLY A 187 -23.20 15.02 5.16
N THR A 188 -22.09 15.57 4.65
CA THR A 188 -21.01 14.78 4.02
C THR A 188 -19.74 14.65 4.87
N ASP A 189 -19.51 15.59 5.78
CA ASP A 189 -18.21 15.75 6.46
C ASP A 189 -17.99 14.77 7.63
N THR A 190 -19.06 14.20 8.18
CA THR A 190 -18.98 13.14 9.20
C THR A 190 -18.60 11.79 8.58
N GLN A 191 -18.97 11.55 7.33
CA GLN A 191 -18.80 10.26 6.68
C GLN A 191 -17.33 9.93 6.39
N GLY A 192 -16.52 10.91 5.97
CA GLY A 192 -15.07 10.72 5.75
C GLY A 192 -14.28 10.44 7.03
N ARG A 193 -14.69 11.06 8.14
CA ARG A 193 -14.07 10.87 9.47
C ARG A 193 -14.41 9.51 10.07
N ASP A 194 -15.67 9.12 10.00
CA ASP A 194 -16.12 7.81 10.45
C ASP A 194 -15.42 6.69 9.65
N GLN A 195 -15.20 6.91 8.35
CA GLN A 195 -14.39 6.04 7.50
C GLN A 195 -12.92 5.98 7.91
N ALA A 196 -12.26 7.13 8.14
CA ALA A 196 -10.86 7.15 8.54
C ALA A 196 -10.62 6.50 9.93
N GLN A 197 -11.56 6.66 10.86
CA GLN A 197 -11.51 5.98 12.15
C GLN A 197 -11.74 4.46 12.00
N THR A 198 -12.65 4.03 11.14
CA THR A 198 -12.86 2.61 10.82
C THR A 198 -11.59 1.99 10.21
N ILE A 199 -10.94 2.69 9.27
CA ILE A 199 -9.69 2.26 8.63
C ILE A 199 -8.56 2.11 9.67
N LYS A 200 -8.49 3.01 10.66
CA LYS A 200 -7.51 2.93 11.74
C LYS A 200 -7.69 1.68 12.61
N GLU A 201 -8.93 1.33 12.95
CA GLU A 201 -9.20 0.10 13.73
C GLU A 201 -8.91 -1.17 12.90
N GLU A 202 -9.17 -1.15 11.58
CA GLU A 202 -8.76 -2.23 10.68
C GLU A 202 -7.23 -2.36 10.58
N LEU A 203 -6.48 -1.25 10.53
CA LEU A 203 -5.02 -1.25 10.54
C LEU A 203 -4.45 -1.81 11.85
N LYS A 204 -5.04 -1.48 13.00
CA LYS A 204 -4.67 -2.08 14.29
C LYS A 204 -4.94 -3.57 14.32
N THR A 205 -6.08 -4.01 13.78
CA THR A 205 -6.40 -5.43 13.66
C THR A 205 -5.36 -6.16 12.81
N CYS A 206 -4.95 -5.57 11.69
CA CYS A 206 -3.86 -6.12 10.88
C CYS A 206 -2.57 -6.19 11.70
N LEU A 207 -2.22 -5.16 12.47
CA LEU A 207 -1.01 -5.14 13.31
C LEU A 207 -0.99 -6.29 14.33
N GLU A 208 -2.12 -6.59 14.98
CA GLU A 208 -2.21 -7.74 15.89
C GLU A 208 -2.11 -9.07 15.15
N GLU A 209 -2.69 -9.20 13.95
CA GLU A 209 -2.49 -10.38 13.09
C GLU A 209 -0.99 -10.58 12.77
N ILE A 210 -0.25 -9.50 12.51
CA ILE A 210 1.19 -9.54 12.23
C ILE A 210 1.99 -10.00 13.44
N ARG A 211 1.65 -9.49 14.62
CA ARG A 211 2.32 -9.83 15.87
C ARG A 211 2.15 -11.31 16.24
N ASN A 212 1.02 -11.88 15.87
CA ASN A 212 0.71 -13.30 16.10
C ASN A 212 1.35 -14.23 15.05
N LEU A 213 1.97 -13.70 13.99
CA LEU A 213 2.69 -14.52 13.02
C LEU A 213 4.07 -14.94 13.60
N PRO A 214 4.51 -16.17 13.32
CA PRO A 214 5.86 -16.60 13.66
C PRO A 214 6.88 -15.67 12.99
N SER A 215 7.89 -15.22 13.75
CA SER A 215 8.83 -14.22 13.27
C SER A 215 9.55 -14.69 12.00
N PRO A 216 9.73 -13.80 10.99
CA PRO A 216 10.36 -14.17 9.73
C PRO A 216 11.86 -14.52 9.88
N HIS A 217 12.42 -14.38 11.09
CA HIS A 217 13.82 -14.63 11.39
C HIS A 217 14.07 -15.97 12.12
N SER A 218 13.03 -16.67 12.60
CA SER A 218 13.24 -17.98 13.25
C SER A 218 13.37 -19.13 12.25
N ALA A 219 12.98 -18.92 11.00
CA ALA A 219 13.18 -19.87 9.90
C ALA A 219 14.09 -19.20 8.87
N VAL A 220 15.35 -19.63 8.80
CA VAL A 220 16.21 -19.35 7.64
C VAL A 220 15.51 -19.98 6.45
N GLY A 221 14.73 -19.19 5.72
CA GLY A 221 14.09 -19.63 4.49
C GLY A 221 15.16 -20.13 3.51
N PRO A 222 14.81 -21.07 2.62
CA PRO A 222 15.76 -21.54 1.62
C PRO A 222 16.26 -20.35 0.79
N VAL A 223 17.57 -20.33 0.50
CA VAL A 223 18.22 -19.31 -0.38
C VAL A 223 17.45 -19.16 -1.70
N VAL A 224 16.90 -20.27 -2.16
CA VAL A 224 16.01 -20.35 -3.30
C VAL A 224 14.59 -20.60 -2.79
N GLY A 225 13.83 -19.54 -2.67
CA GLY A 225 12.45 -19.57 -2.21
C GLY A 225 11.82 -18.18 -2.20
N PRO A 226 10.50 -18.08 -1.96
CA PRO A 226 9.83 -16.80 -1.84
C PRO A 226 10.56 -15.87 -0.85
N SER A 227 10.91 -14.66 -1.27
CA SER A 227 11.34 -13.63 -0.32
C SER A 227 10.18 -13.32 0.62
N VAL A 228 10.43 -13.26 1.93
CA VAL A 228 9.44 -12.77 2.89
C VAL A 228 9.08 -11.33 2.50
N SER A 229 7.78 -11.00 2.51
CA SER A 229 7.32 -9.63 2.19
C SER A 229 8.01 -8.61 3.11
N PRO A 230 8.71 -7.59 2.56
CA PRO A 230 9.46 -6.62 3.36
C PRO A 230 8.62 -5.87 4.39
N VAL A 231 7.31 -5.73 4.14
CA VAL A 231 6.37 -5.00 5.00
C VAL A 231 6.10 -5.72 6.32
N LEU A 232 6.28 -7.04 6.37
CA LEU A 232 6.04 -7.83 7.57
C LEU A 232 7.29 -8.14 8.38
N SER A 233 8.45 -7.85 7.83
CA SER A 233 9.68 -7.79 8.61
C SER A 233 9.77 -6.53 9.50
N CYS A 234 8.74 -5.67 9.52
CA CYS A 234 8.80 -4.41 10.25
C CYS A 234 7.47 -4.04 10.91
N GLU A 235 7.12 -4.76 11.97
CA GLU A 235 6.08 -4.37 12.95
C GLU A 235 6.23 -2.89 13.36
N ALA A 236 7.47 -2.41 13.46
CA ALA A 236 7.85 -1.01 13.68
C ALA A 236 7.23 -0.02 12.67
N ALA A 237 7.29 -0.31 11.37
CA ALA A 237 6.73 0.58 10.35
C ALA A 237 5.19 0.64 10.43
N LEU A 238 4.53 -0.49 10.69
CA LEU A 238 3.08 -0.53 10.93
C LEU A 238 2.68 0.20 12.22
N LYS A 239 3.47 0.06 13.29
CA LYS A 239 3.30 0.86 14.51
C LYS A 239 3.39 2.34 14.19
N CYS A 240 4.39 2.78 13.39
CA CYS A 240 4.44 4.15 12.91
C CYS A 240 3.15 4.50 12.17
N LEU A 241 2.75 3.72 11.16
CA LEU A 241 1.59 4.05 10.32
C LEU A 241 0.31 4.24 11.15
N VAL A 242 0.04 3.34 12.10
CA VAL A 242 -1.10 3.45 13.03
C VAL A 242 -0.97 4.69 13.91
N ALA A 243 0.24 4.93 14.43
CA ALA A 243 0.50 6.05 15.32
C ALA A 243 0.51 7.41 14.60
N PHE A 244 0.86 7.47 13.31
CA PHE A 244 0.81 8.67 12.44
C PHE A 244 -0.61 8.96 11.93
N ALA A 245 -1.45 7.93 11.76
CA ALA A 245 -2.87 8.12 11.46
C ALA A 245 -3.59 8.84 12.62
N HIS A 246 -3.18 8.62 13.87
CA HIS A 246 -3.82 9.16 15.06
C HIS A 246 -3.79 10.71 15.15
N PRO A 247 -2.65 11.41 15.05
CA PRO A 247 -2.60 12.87 15.01
C PRO A 247 -3.27 13.45 13.76
N SER A 248 -3.18 12.79 12.61
CA SER A 248 -3.81 13.26 11.36
C SER A 248 -5.34 13.29 11.47
N LEU A 249 -5.92 12.22 12.06
CA LEU A 249 -7.33 12.17 12.45
C LEU A 249 -7.66 13.22 13.51
N HIS A 250 -6.81 13.41 14.52
CA HIS A 250 -7.02 14.42 15.56
C HIS A 250 -6.94 15.86 15.02
N LEU A 251 -6.15 16.13 13.99
CA LEU A 251 -6.10 17.45 13.34
C LEU A 251 -7.29 17.67 12.42
N SER A 252 -7.83 16.60 11.81
CA SER A 252 -9.07 16.66 11.01
C SER A 252 -10.32 16.99 11.85
N THR A 253 -10.32 16.69 13.17
CA THR A 253 -11.45 17.05 14.06
C THR A 253 -11.52 18.55 14.32
N ILE A 254 -10.39 19.26 14.20
CA ILE A 254 -10.30 20.69 14.44
C ILE A 254 -10.67 21.41 13.16
N ARG A 255 -11.86 21.99 13.14
CA ARG A 255 -12.32 22.85 12.05
C ARG A 255 -11.40 24.06 11.95
N VAL A 256 -10.45 24.07 11.01
CA VAL A 256 -9.59 25.24 10.70
C VAL A 256 -10.44 26.50 10.40
N SER A 257 -11.69 26.32 9.95
CA SER A 257 -12.63 27.43 9.72
C SER A 257 -13.26 28.02 10.99
N ALA A 258 -13.26 27.30 12.12
CA ALA A 258 -13.92 27.69 13.38
C ALA A 258 -12.97 27.71 14.60
N ALA A 259 -11.74 27.21 14.47
CA ALA A 259 -10.77 27.17 15.54
C ALA A 259 -10.37 28.59 15.98
N THR A 260 -10.44 28.83 17.29
CA THR A 260 -9.92 30.06 17.90
C THR A 260 -8.40 30.10 17.78
N ASP A 261 -7.78 31.30 17.82
CA ASP A 261 -6.32 31.48 17.74
C ASP A 261 -5.55 30.71 18.85
N THR A 262 -6.26 30.23 19.88
CA THR A 262 -5.77 29.43 21.02
C THR A 262 -5.94 27.91 20.87
N GLU A 263 -6.98 27.43 20.19
CA GLU A 263 -7.24 25.98 20.04
C GLU A 263 -6.31 25.32 19.02
N LEU A 264 -5.92 26.06 17.98
CA LEU A 264 -5.09 25.54 16.91
C LEU A 264 -3.65 25.23 17.39
N PRO A 265 -2.95 26.14 18.11
CA PRO A 265 -1.61 25.85 18.63
C PRO A 265 -1.58 24.71 19.66
N GLU A 266 -2.60 24.62 20.52
CA GLU A 266 -2.71 23.55 21.52
C GLU A 266 -2.87 22.18 20.87
N ALA A 267 -3.71 22.09 19.85
CA ALA A 267 -3.87 20.88 19.08
C ALA A 267 -2.62 20.50 18.26
N PHE A 268 -1.88 21.48 17.75
CA PHE A 268 -0.60 21.22 17.09
C PHE A 268 0.45 20.73 18.09
N ALA A 269 0.47 21.27 19.30
CA ALA A 269 1.33 20.76 20.37
C ALA A 269 0.97 19.30 20.72
N GLN A 270 -0.32 19.00 20.90
CA GLN A 270 -0.81 17.64 21.15
C GLN A 270 -0.49 16.70 19.98
N ALA A 271 -0.70 17.13 18.73
CA ALA A 271 -0.37 16.33 17.56
C ALA A 271 1.15 16.11 17.42
N SER A 272 1.96 17.13 17.68
CA SER A 272 3.42 17.04 17.69
C SER A 272 3.91 16.07 18.77
N ASP A 273 3.33 16.11 19.97
CA ASP A 273 3.64 15.18 21.04
C ASP A 273 3.25 13.75 20.67
N LEU A 274 2.08 13.56 20.04
CA LEU A 274 1.65 12.27 19.51
C LEU A 274 2.57 11.77 18.40
N TYR A 275 3.05 12.63 17.49
CA TYR A 275 4.05 12.25 16.48
C TYR A 275 5.39 11.87 17.11
N ARG A 276 5.82 12.60 18.15
CA ARG A 276 7.04 12.29 18.90
C ARG A 276 6.92 10.95 19.61
N GLU A 277 5.79 10.69 20.25
CA GLU A 277 5.51 9.41 20.92
C GLU A 277 5.43 8.26 19.90
N ALA A 278 4.75 8.47 18.77
CA ALA A 278 4.70 7.53 17.64
C ALA A 278 6.11 7.19 17.12
N TYR A 279 6.96 8.19 16.97
CA TYR A 279 8.34 8.01 16.54
C TYR A 279 9.16 7.21 17.56
N LEU A 280 9.00 7.50 18.87
CA LEU A 280 9.71 6.76 19.92
C LEU A 280 9.23 5.31 20.04
N GLN A 281 7.92 5.07 19.95
CA GLN A 281 7.31 3.73 20.02
C GLN A 281 7.62 2.86 18.79
N SER A 282 8.02 3.48 17.68
CA SER A 282 8.36 2.75 16.46
C SER A 282 9.63 1.92 16.55
N GLY A 283 10.54 2.22 17.50
CA GLY A 283 11.84 1.55 17.54
C GLY A 283 12.80 1.91 16.40
N LEU A 284 12.49 2.91 15.56
CA LEU A 284 13.42 3.46 14.54
C LEU A 284 14.73 4.02 15.12
N ASN A 285 14.81 4.17 16.46
CA ASN A 285 15.97 4.67 17.18
C ASN A 285 17.02 3.59 17.54
N THR A 286 16.79 2.30 17.24
CA THR A 286 17.74 1.24 17.59
C THR A 286 18.79 1.04 16.48
N ALA A 287 20.06 1.28 16.83
CA ALA A 287 21.22 1.22 15.94
C ALA A 287 21.44 -0.16 15.26
N ASP A 288 20.84 -1.22 15.78
CA ASP A 288 20.93 -2.59 15.22
C ASP A 288 20.13 -2.77 13.92
N THR A 289 19.30 -1.79 13.53
CA THR A 289 18.54 -1.80 12.26
C THR A 289 19.28 -1.18 11.07
N ILE A 290 20.50 -0.66 11.28
CA ILE A 290 21.36 -0.01 10.26
C ILE A 290 22.15 -1.07 9.44
N VAL A 291 21.62 -2.28 9.27
CA VAL A 291 22.09 -3.13 8.17
C VAL A 291 21.27 -2.75 6.95
N PRO A 292 21.86 -2.19 5.88
CA PRO A 292 21.18 -1.79 4.67
C PRO A 292 20.80 -3.06 3.90
N THR A 293 19.80 -3.76 4.41
CA THR A 293 19.15 -4.84 3.69
C THR A 293 18.18 -4.21 2.69
N GLU A 294 18.00 -4.81 1.51
CA GLU A 294 16.97 -4.41 0.53
C GLU A 294 15.60 -4.18 1.20
N ALA A 295 15.31 -4.94 2.25
CA ALA A 295 14.13 -4.75 3.06
C ALA A 295 14.04 -3.35 3.71
N PHE A 296 15.13 -2.72 4.18
CA PHE A 296 15.13 -1.37 4.80
C PHE A 296 14.57 -0.28 3.90
N PHE A 297 14.83 -0.35 2.60
CA PHE A 297 14.42 0.69 1.68
C PHE A 297 13.02 0.45 1.07
N THR A 298 12.58 -0.81 0.91
CA THR A 298 11.14 -1.07 0.65
C THR A 298 10.29 -0.69 1.86
N LYS A 299 10.80 -0.96 3.07
CA LYS A 299 10.21 -0.52 4.36
C LYS A 299 10.02 1.00 4.41
N LEU A 300 10.95 1.75 3.80
CA LEU A 300 10.90 3.19 3.73
C LEU A 300 9.86 3.69 2.72
N HIS A 301 9.58 2.98 1.62
CA HIS A 301 8.73 3.49 0.53
C HIS A 301 7.27 3.78 0.96
N HIS A 302 6.54 2.78 1.44
CA HIS A 302 5.14 2.98 1.86
C HIS A 302 5.01 3.90 3.08
N PHE A 303 5.99 3.82 4.00
CA PHE A 303 6.03 4.69 5.17
C PHE A 303 6.31 6.16 4.78
N THR A 304 7.38 6.42 4.02
CA THR A 304 7.70 7.78 3.55
C THR A 304 6.62 8.36 2.67
N ALA A 305 6.02 7.56 1.80
CA ALA A 305 4.91 8.03 0.97
C ALA A 305 3.74 8.48 1.84
N LEU A 306 3.31 7.70 2.84
CA LEU A 306 2.23 8.12 3.74
C LEU A 306 2.63 9.32 4.62
N THR A 307 3.86 9.37 5.14
CA THR A 307 4.35 10.53 5.90
C THR A 307 4.32 11.79 5.04
N LEU A 308 4.75 11.71 3.77
CA LEU A 308 4.67 12.83 2.83
C LEU A 308 3.22 13.22 2.53
N VAL A 309 2.30 12.27 2.37
CA VAL A 309 0.87 12.56 2.23
C VAL A 309 0.34 13.33 3.44
N VAL A 310 0.71 12.90 4.65
CA VAL A 310 0.34 13.60 5.89
C VAL A 310 0.97 14.99 5.95
N CYS A 311 2.24 15.15 5.58
CA CYS A 311 2.88 16.47 5.50
C CYS A 311 2.15 17.41 4.52
N LEU A 312 1.80 16.91 3.33
CA LEU A 312 1.04 17.67 2.33
C LEU A 312 -0.37 18.01 2.82
N TYR A 313 -1.01 17.11 3.55
CA TYR A 313 -2.29 17.35 4.22
C TYR A 313 -2.19 18.48 5.24
N LEU A 314 -1.16 18.45 6.10
CA LEU A 314 -0.90 19.48 7.10
C LEU A 314 -0.58 20.83 6.46
N GLU A 315 0.25 20.84 5.41
CA GLU A 315 0.57 22.03 4.64
C GLU A 315 -0.71 22.68 4.09
N LYS A 316 -1.58 21.89 3.46
CA LYS A 316 -2.87 22.36 2.94
C LYS A 316 -3.79 22.91 4.03
N LEU A 317 -3.86 22.26 5.19
CA LEU A 317 -4.63 22.75 6.34
C LEU A 317 -4.09 24.06 6.90
N LEU A 318 -2.75 24.23 6.93
CA LEU A 318 -2.08 25.38 7.53
C LEU A 318 -2.02 26.60 6.62
N THR A 319 -1.94 26.40 5.30
CA THR A 319 -1.86 27.47 4.31
C THR A 319 -2.94 28.56 4.46
N PRO A 320 -4.25 28.24 4.60
CA PRO A 320 -5.28 29.27 4.80
C PRO A 320 -5.14 30.01 6.13
N PHE A 321 -4.62 29.36 7.18
CA PHE A 321 -4.40 29.99 8.48
C PHE A 321 -3.23 30.97 8.45
N ASN A 322 -2.11 30.57 7.86
CA ASN A 322 -0.95 31.45 7.65
C ASN A 322 -1.33 32.65 6.78
N ASN A 323 -2.08 32.43 5.69
CA ASN A 323 -2.58 33.51 4.84
C ASN A 323 -3.50 34.50 5.59
N ARG A 324 -4.30 34.03 6.56
CA ARG A 324 -5.09 34.93 7.43
C ARG A 324 -4.20 35.75 8.36
N LYS A 325 -3.15 35.15 8.95
CA LYS A 325 -2.21 35.88 9.82
C LYS A 325 -1.35 36.88 9.06
N VAL A 326 -0.91 36.55 7.85
CA VAL A 326 -0.23 37.49 6.93
C VAL A 326 -1.17 38.64 6.56
N LYS A 327 -2.43 38.36 6.20
CA LYS A 327 -3.44 39.41 5.95
C LYS A 327 -3.74 40.28 7.18
N LYS A 328 -3.62 39.74 8.40
CA LYS A 328 -3.76 40.47 9.66
C LYS A 328 -2.45 41.16 10.12
N GLY A 329 -1.35 41.05 9.37
CA GLY A 329 -0.06 41.67 9.71
C GLY A 329 0.70 41.02 10.88
N LEU A 330 0.31 39.81 11.30
CA LEU A 330 0.93 39.07 12.42
C LEU A 330 2.13 38.21 12.01
N LEU A 331 2.38 38.05 10.71
CA LEU A 331 3.53 37.34 10.14
C LEU A 331 4.10 38.18 8.98
N PRO A 332 5.44 38.26 8.82
CA PRO A 332 6.04 38.86 7.64
C PRO A 332 5.61 38.09 6.36
N PRO A 333 5.54 38.78 5.21
CA PRO A 333 5.06 38.21 3.95
C PRO A 333 5.94 37.08 3.42
#